data_AF-A0A8C4P2M5-F1
#
_entry.id   AF-A0A8C4P2M5-F1
#
_cell.length_a   1.000
_cell.length_b   1.000
_cell.length_c   1.000
_cell.angle_alpha   90.00
_cell.angle_beta   90.00
_cell.angle_gamma   90.00
#
_symmetry.space_group_name_H-M   'P 1'
#
loop_
_entity.id
_entity.type
_entity.pdbx_description
1 polymer ?
#
loop_
_entity_poly.entity_id
_entity_poly.type
_entity_poly.pdbx_seq_one_letter_code
_entity_poly.pdbx_strand_id
1 'polypeptide(L)'
;MLLLETLGVKMTILESVPSHLQLPVAVTCYWTRSSEPKVKLHQLKALLLMIIFRELHRTTNDPGMTEGSKMQNTFFCRLNKKTQNTDFDLDAAHSFCQWQCCLQMGYYLNQLLSSPLPEPDLTRLYSGTLVHRLCQELKSAPSAENVFSLSPKMTQFYQDLLNTVKLTVPPDFFEKKIKTKSESCKKKKACSKTKAKRTNRGGIKKCKLLSKRNGILCH
;
A
#
# COMPACT_ATOMS: atom_id res chain seq x y z
N MET A 1 -3.53 -12.41 -21.45
CA MET A 1 -2.84 -13.31 -20.51
C MET A 1 -3.69 -13.47 -19.26
N LEU A 2 -4.06 -14.71 -18.89
CA LEU A 2 -5.08 -15.02 -17.88
C LEU A 2 -4.80 -14.42 -16.49
N LEU A 3 -3.53 -14.34 -16.07
CA LEU A 3 -3.14 -13.74 -14.80
C LEU A 3 -3.53 -12.26 -14.71
N LEU A 4 -3.18 -11.48 -15.74
CA LEU A 4 -3.45 -10.03 -15.78
C LEU A 4 -4.96 -9.76 -15.88
N GLU A 5 -5.67 -10.60 -16.63
CA GLU A 5 -7.13 -10.57 -16.71
C GLU A 5 -7.77 -10.83 -15.34
N THR A 6 -7.28 -11.83 -14.60
CA THR A 6 -7.74 -12.14 -13.22
C THR A 6 -7.49 -10.98 -12.26
N LEU A 7 -6.35 -10.30 -12.40
CA LEU A 7 -6.01 -9.12 -11.60
C LEU A 7 -6.75 -7.86 -12.08
N GLY A 8 -7.41 -7.90 -13.24
CA GLY A 8 -8.09 -6.76 -13.87
C GLY A 8 -7.15 -5.69 -14.42
N VAL A 9 -5.93 -6.05 -14.83
CA VAL A 9 -4.89 -5.13 -15.30
C VAL A 9 -4.60 -5.40 -16.78
N LYS A 10 -4.40 -4.33 -17.57
CA LYS A 10 -3.97 -4.46 -18.96
C LYS A 10 -2.45 -4.38 -19.03
N MET A 11 -1.84 -5.18 -19.92
CA MET A 11 -0.39 -5.20 -20.09
C MET A 11 0.17 -3.82 -20.48
N THR A 12 -0.58 -3.04 -21.26
CA THR A 12 -0.21 -1.69 -21.70
C THR A 12 0.07 -0.71 -20.55
N ILE A 13 -0.51 -0.95 -19.36
CA ILE A 13 -0.30 -0.12 -18.17
C ILE A 13 1.01 -0.51 -17.44
N LEU A 14 1.52 -1.72 -17.71
CA LEU A 14 2.73 -2.28 -17.09
C LEU A 14 3.98 -2.16 -17.97
N GLU A 15 3.87 -1.66 -19.20
CA GLU A 15 5.01 -1.52 -20.13
C GLU A 15 6.10 -0.58 -19.61
N SER A 16 5.72 0.46 -18.85
CA SER A 16 6.67 1.37 -18.18
C SER A 16 7.27 0.80 -16.89
N VAL A 17 6.79 -0.36 -16.43
CA VAL A 17 7.21 -0.98 -15.16
C VAL A 17 8.31 -2.02 -15.44
N PRO A 18 9.43 -1.99 -14.71
CA PRO A 18 10.45 -3.04 -14.79
C PRO A 18 9.84 -4.44 -14.64
N SER A 19 10.30 -5.39 -15.45
CA SER A 19 9.67 -6.70 -15.62
C SER A 19 9.49 -7.48 -14.30
N HIS A 20 10.47 -7.43 -13.39
CA HIS A 20 10.40 -8.07 -12.07
C HIS A 20 9.47 -7.37 -11.06
N LEU A 21 9.01 -6.15 -11.37
CA LEU A 21 8.03 -5.42 -10.57
C LEU A 21 6.62 -5.46 -11.16
N GLN A 22 6.44 -6.00 -12.37
CA GLN A 22 5.13 -6.05 -13.02
C GLN A 22 4.09 -6.82 -12.19
N LEU A 23 4.45 -7.97 -11.62
CA LEU A 23 3.53 -8.73 -10.76
C LEU A 23 3.18 -7.96 -9.47
N PRO A 24 4.15 -7.44 -8.67
CA PRO A 24 3.85 -6.58 -7.53
C PRO A 24 2.97 -5.38 -7.84
N VAL A 25 3.19 -4.71 -8.98
CA VAL A 25 2.41 -3.53 -9.38
C VAL A 25 1.00 -3.94 -9.84
N ALA A 26 0.86 -5.03 -10.58
CA ALA A 26 -0.46 -5.56 -10.97
C ALA A 26 -1.29 -5.95 -9.74
N VAL A 27 -0.67 -6.62 -8.76
CA VAL A 27 -1.29 -6.92 -7.46
C VAL A 27 -1.68 -5.63 -6.72
N THR A 28 -0.85 -4.60 -6.75
CA THR A 28 -1.14 -3.32 -6.11
C THR A 28 -2.36 -2.65 -6.73
N CYS A 29 -2.53 -2.75 -8.06
CA CYS A 29 -3.73 -2.29 -8.76
C CYS A 29 -4.98 -3.06 -8.30
N TYR A 30 -4.89 -4.39 -8.24
CA TYR A 30 -5.97 -5.25 -7.74
C TYR A 30 -6.35 -4.93 -6.30
N TRP A 31 -5.37 -4.85 -5.40
CA TRP A 31 -5.53 -4.52 -3.99
C TRP A 31 -6.22 -3.17 -3.82
N THR A 32 -5.74 -2.14 -4.53
CA THR A 32 -6.32 -0.79 -4.44
C THR A 32 -7.80 -0.79 -4.80
N ARG A 33 -8.20 -1.53 -5.84
CA ARG A 33 -9.62 -1.65 -6.25
C ARG A 33 -10.47 -2.48 -5.30
N SER A 34 -9.92 -3.57 -4.76
CA SER A 34 -10.70 -4.66 -4.15
C SER A 34 -10.65 -4.68 -2.63
N SER A 35 -9.83 -3.83 -2.01
CA SER A 35 -9.68 -3.79 -0.57
C SER A 35 -10.89 -3.21 0.16
N GLU A 36 -11.24 -3.88 1.26
CA GLU A 36 -12.24 -3.44 2.22
C GLU A 36 -11.63 -3.48 3.64
N PRO A 37 -11.51 -2.33 4.34
CA PRO A 37 -11.92 -0.99 3.94
C PRO A 37 -11.06 -0.41 2.80
N LYS A 38 -11.60 0.60 2.10
CA LYS A 38 -10.91 1.26 0.99
C LYS A 38 -9.52 1.76 1.38
N VAL A 39 -8.55 1.50 0.50
CA VAL A 39 -7.15 1.94 0.67
C VAL A 39 -7.10 3.47 0.71
N LYS A 40 -6.46 4.01 1.75
CA LYS A 40 -6.23 5.46 1.86
C LYS A 40 -5.03 5.85 0.99
N LEU A 41 -5.05 7.05 0.39
CA LEU A 41 -3.99 7.50 -0.52
C LEU A 41 -2.58 7.40 0.08
N HIS A 42 -2.39 7.78 1.34
CA HIS A 42 -1.09 7.70 2.01
C HIS A 42 -0.61 6.24 2.20
N GLN A 43 -1.51 5.26 2.33
CA GLN A 43 -1.14 3.85 2.41
C GLN A 43 -0.60 3.35 1.07
N LEU A 44 -1.29 3.70 -0.04
CA LEU A 44 -0.81 3.40 -1.38
C LEU A 44 0.56 4.05 -1.63
N LYS A 45 0.70 5.36 -1.34
CA LYS A 45 1.96 6.07 -1.52
C LYS A 45 3.10 5.46 -0.69
N ALA A 46 2.84 5.08 0.56
CA ALA A 46 3.83 4.41 1.40
C ALA A 46 4.30 3.08 0.81
N LEU A 47 3.37 2.27 0.29
CA LEU A 47 3.68 1.00 -0.35
C LEU A 47 4.53 1.19 -1.62
N LEU A 48 4.17 2.16 -2.47
CA LEU A 48 4.94 2.45 -3.69
C LEU A 48 6.36 2.97 -3.36
N LEU A 49 6.48 3.88 -2.38
CA LEU A 49 7.79 4.34 -1.90
C LEU A 49 8.64 3.17 -1.38
N MET A 50 8.04 2.23 -0.63
CA MET A 50 8.74 1.04 -0.15
C MET A 50 9.26 0.19 -1.32
N ILE A 51 8.43 -0.09 -2.34
CA ILE A 51 8.85 -0.85 -3.54
C ILE A 51 10.06 -0.17 -4.19
N ILE A 52 10.00 1.14 -4.37
CA ILE A 52 11.07 1.93 -4.99
C ILE A 52 12.35 1.92 -4.16
N PHE A 53 12.24 2.03 -2.83
CA PHE A 53 13.42 1.94 -1.95
C PHE A 53 14.09 0.57 -2.00
N ARG A 54 13.30 -0.51 -2.12
CA ARG A 54 13.82 -1.87 -2.24
C ARG A 54 14.44 -2.12 -3.62
N GLU A 55 13.90 -1.47 -4.64
CA GLU A 55 14.45 -1.47 -5.99
C GLU A 55 15.77 -0.69 -6.08
N LEU A 56 15.85 0.47 -5.44
CA LEU A 56 17.08 1.27 -5.42
C LEU A 56 18.24 0.50 -4.81
N HIS A 57 18.00 -0.20 -3.70
CA HIS A 57 19.00 -1.09 -3.09
C HIS A 57 19.45 -2.21 -4.05
N ARG A 58 18.71 -2.51 -5.14
CA ARG A 58 19.03 -3.58 -6.12
C ARG A 58 20.05 -3.07 -7.12
N THR A 59 19.89 -1.81 -7.50
CA THR A 59 20.78 -1.10 -8.42
C THR A 59 22.03 -0.54 -7.73
N THR A 60 22.02 -0.31 -6.41
CA THR A 60 23.17 0.26 -5.66
C THR A 60 24.36 -0.70 -5.48
N ASN A 61 24.19 -2.00 -5.74
CA ASN A 61 25.33 -2.92 -5.79
C ASN A 61 26.21 -2.71 -7.04
N ASP A 62 25.79 -1.83 -7.95
CA ASP A 62 26.62 -1.29 -9.01
C ASP A 62 27.41 -0.06 -8.49
N PRO A 63 28.76 -0.01 -8.63
CA PRO A 63 29.60 1.04 -8.07
C PRO A 63 29.29 2.46 -8.58
N GLY A 64 28.48 2.61 -9.65
CA GLY A 64 28.18 3.92 -10.26
C GLY A 64 27.13 4.78 -9.53
N MET A 65 26.32 4.22 -8.63
CA MET A 65 25.10 4.89 -8.14
C MET A 65 25.23 5.47 -6.71
N THR A 66 26.19 6.38 -6.53
CA THR A 66 26.47 7.04 -5.23
C THR A 66 25.34 7.96 -4.75
N GLU A 67 24.52 8.50 -5.66
CA GLU A 67 23.46 9.44 -5.28
C GLU A 67 22.24 8.76 -4.66
N GLY A 68 21.89 7.56 -5.15
CA GLY A 68 20.77 6.76 -4.65
C GLY A 68 20.97 6.32 -3.20
N SER A 69 22.17 5.84 -2.87
CA SER A 69 22.52 5.40 -1.51
C SER A 69 22.51 6.57 -0.51
N LYS A 70 23.00 7.75 -0.90
CA LYS A 70 22.95 8.97 -0.09
C LYS A 70 21.51 9.42 0.16
N MET A 71 20.64 9.42 -0.85
CA MET A 71 19.22 9.77 -0.70
C MET A 71 18.50 8.80 0.24
N GLN A 72 18.74 7.50 0.06
CA GLN A 72 18.17 6.47 0.90
C GLN A 72 18.60 6.67 2.36
N ASN A 73 19.89 6.82 2.62
CA ASN A 73 20.44 7.04 3.97
C ASN A 73 19.91 8.32 4.61
N THR A 74 19.90 9.45 3.89
CA THR A 74 19.38 10.72 4.43
C THR A 74 17.90 10.62 4.78
N PHE A 75 17.08 9.97 3.95
CA PHE A 75 15.67 9.76 4.24
C PHE A 75 15.45 8.79 5.41
N PHE A 76 16.19 7.69 5.49
CA PHE A 76 16.15 6.77 6.63
C PHE A 76 16.57 7.46 7.94
N CYS A 77 17.59 8.31 7.91
CA CYS A 77 18.00 9.13 9.06
C CYS A 77 16.87 10.07 9.50
N ARG A 78 16.14 10.68 8.56
CA ARG A 78 14.96 11.52 8.86
C ARG A 78 13.83 10.71 9.50
N LEU A 79 13.53 9.52 8.95
CA LEU A 79 12.51 8.62 9.51
C LEU A 79 12.87 8.23 10.94
N ASN A 80 14.12 7.84 11.20
CA ASN A 80 14.56 7.36 12.52
C ASN A 80 14.46 8.44 13.62
N LYS A 81 14.74 9.72 13.30
CA LYS A 81 14.70 10.84 14.26
C LYS A 81 13.31 11.17 14.78
N LYS A 82 12.24 10.85 14.03
CA LYS A 82 10.85 11.18 14.39
C LYS A 82 10.15 10.11 15.25
N THR A 83 10.76 8.94 15.42
CA THR A 83 10.08 7.71 15.87
C THR A 83 9.90 7.54 17.38
N GLN A 84 10.07 8.58 18.21
CA GLN A 84 10.11 8.34 19.67
C GLN A 84 8.75 8.19 20.37
N ASN A 85 7.61 8.54 19.77
CA ASN A 85 6.31 8.35 20.44
C ASN A 85 5.16 8.37 19.44
N THR A 86 4.80 7.22 18.87
CA THR A 86 3.63 7.18 17.99
C THR A 86 2.83 5.90 18.16
N ASP A 87 1.52 6.09 18.28
CA ASP A 87 0.52 5.03 18.37
C ASP A 87 0.59 4.08 17.16
N PHE A 88 0.35 2.79 17.40
CA PHE A 88 0.39 1.77 16.37
C PHE A 88 -0.85 1.87 15.48
N ASP A 89 -0.65 2.24 14.22
CA ASP A 89 -1.72 2.43 13.26
C ASP A 89 -2.29 1.09 12.77
N LEU A 90 -3.29 0.59 13.50
CA LEU A 90 -3.97 -0.67 13.22
C LEU A 90 -4.62 -0.69 11.82
N ASP A 91 -5.15 0.45 11.37
CA ASP A 91 -5.76 0.57 10.03
C ASP A 91 -4.71 0.34 8.93
N ALA A 92 -3.53 0.94 9.06
CA ALA A 92 -2.44 0.70 8.12
C ALA A 92 -1.93 -0.74 8.19
N ALA A 93 -1.79 -1.30 9.39
CA ALA A 93 -1.36 -2.69 9.56
C ALA A 93 -2.30 -3.65 8.83
N HIS A 94 -3.61 -3.48 9.04
CA HIS A 94 -4.62 -4.28 8.38
C HIS A 94 -4.58 -4.13 6.85
N SER A 95 -4.48 -2.89 6.37
CA SER A 95 -4.41 -2.57 4.93
C SER A 95 -3.19 -3.22 4.27
N PHE A 96 -2.01 -3.15 4.90
CA PHE A 96 -0.80 -3.79 4.38
C PHE A 96 -0.84 -5.32 4.48
N CYS A 97 -1.45 -5.88 5.53
CA CYS A 97 -1.69 -7.33 5.57
C CYS A 97 -2.58 -7.79 4.42
N GLN A 98 -3.63 -7.04 4.06
CA GLN A 98 -4.44 -7.36 2.88
C GLN A 98 -3.60 -7.34 1.60
N TRP A 99 -2.75 -6.33 1.42
CA TRP A 99 -1.85 -6.28 0.26
C TRP A 99 -0.91 -7.48 0.22
N GLN A 100 -0.31 -7.85 1.35
CA GLN A 100 0.56 -9.03 1.44
C GLN A 100 -0.18 -10.32 1.08
N CYS A 101 -1.44 -10.47 1.51
CA CYS A 101 -2.28 -11.59 1.09
C CYS A 101 -2.57 -11.57 -0.41
N CYS A 102 -2.90 -10.40 -0.99
CA CYS A 102 -3.09 -10.26 -2.42
C CYS A 102 -1.82 -10.62 -3.20
N LEU A 103 -0.65 -10.18 -2.73
CA LEU A 103 0.63 -10.50 -3.34
C LEU A 103 0.93 -12.00 -3.30
N GLN A 104 0.71 -12.62 -2.15
CA GLN A 104 0.92 -14.06 -1.99
C GLN A 104 0.00 -14.87 -2.91
N MET A 105 -1.29 -14.51 -3.00
CA MET A 105 -2.22 -15.19 -3.89
C MET A 105 -1.92 -14.93 -5.37
N GLY A 106 -1.56 -13.69 -5.73
CA GLY A 106 -1.12 -13.37 -7.09
C GLY A 106 0.16 -14.10 -7.49
N TYR A 107 1.08 -14.29 -6.55
CA TYR A 107 2.31 -15.06 -6.73
C TYR A 107 2.01 -16.56 -6.97
N TYR A 108 1.16 -17.18 -6.16
CA TYR A 108 0.77 -18.58 -6.40
C TYR A 108 -0.02 -18.75 -7.69
N LEU A 109 -0.89 -17.81 -8.03
CA LEU A 109 -1.59 -17.82 -9.31
C LEU A 109 -0.63 -17.70 -10.49
N ASN A 110 0.41 -16.84 -10.38
CA ASN A 110 1.46 -16.74 -11.39
C ASN A 110 2.15 -18.11 -11.60
N GLN A 111 2.54 -18.79 -10.52
CA GLN A 111 3.15 -20.12 -10.63
C GLN A 111 2.22 -21.16 -11.24
N LEU A 112 0.95 -21.18 -10.81
CA LEU A 112 -0.04 -22.14 -11.33
C LEU A 112 -0.25 -22.00 -12.84
N LEU A 113 -0.10 -20.77 -13.35
CA LEU A 113 -0.19 -20.44 -14.77
C LEU A 113 1.15 -20.59 -15.52
N SER A 114 2.12 -21.28 -14.93
CA SER A 114 3.47 -21.50 -15.47
C SER A 114 4.32 -20.23 -15.57
N SER A 115 4.25 -19.37 -14.54
CA SER A 115 5.06 -18.16 -14.37
C SER A 115 5.09 -17.21 -15.58
N PRO A 116 3.91 -16.76 -16.05
CA PRO A 116 3.82 -15.90 -17.22
C PRO A 116 4.32 -14.46 -16.98
N LEU A 117 4.49 -14.03 -15.71
CA LEU A 117 5.29 -12.86 -15.34
C LEU A 117 6.54 -13.29 -14.54
N PRO A 118 7.64 -12.51 -14.59
CA PRO A 118 8.81 -12.76 -13.76
C PRO A 118 8.48 -12.77 -12.27
N GLU A 119 9.05 -13.73 -11.55
CA GLU A 119 8.82 -13.87 -10.12
C GLU A 119 9.55 -12.79 -9.31
N PRO A 120 8.86 -12.06 -8.42
CA PRO A 120 9.48 -11.07 -7.56
C PRO A 120 10.22 -11.74 -6.39
N ASP A 121 11.31 -11.11 -5.94
CA ASP A 121 11.97 -11.48 -4.68
C ASP A 121 11.16 -10.97 -3.49
N LEU A 122 10.27 -11.82 -2.97
CA LEU A 122 9.36 -11.49 -1.86
C LEU A 122 10.11 -11.12 -0.57
N THR A 123 11.27 -11.72 -0.31
CA THR A 123 12.05 -11.49 0.91
C THR A 123 12.59 -10.07 0.98
N ARG A 124 12.90 -9.52 -0.19
CA ARG A 124 13.49 -8.21 -0.36
C ARG A 124 12.46 -7.13 -0.64
N LEU A 125 11.35 -7.48 -1.28
CA LEU A 125 10.32 -6.53 -1.72
C LEU A 125 9.60 -5.85 -0.56
N TYR A 126 9.28 -6.58 0.51
CA TYR A 126 8.44 -6.07 1.60
C TYR A 126 9.19 -5.91 2.92
N SER A 127 8.90 -4.83 3.64
CA SER A 127 9.39 -4.60 5.00
C SER A 127 8.35 -3.83 5.79
N GLY A 128 7.73 -4.52 6.77
CA GLY A 128 6.68 -3.97 7.62
C GLY A 128 7.13 -2.69 8.33
N THR A 129 8.32 -2.72 8.94
CA THR A 129 8.89 -1.56 9.63
C THR A 129 9.07 -0.35 8.70
N LEU A 130 9.52 -0.56 7.46
CA LEU A 130 9.70 0.52 6.49
C LEU A 130 8.34 1.09 6.03
N VAL A 131 7.41 0.25 5.61
CA VAL A 131 6.12 0.71 5.07
C VAL A 131 5.29 1.44 6.12
N HIS A 132 5.33 1.01 7.38
CA HIS A 132 4.65 1.70 8.48
C HIS A 132 5.26 3.07 8.77
N ARG A 133 6.59 3.17 8.82
CA ARG A 133 7.27 4.47 9.02
C ARG A 133 6.99 5.43 7.85
N LEU A 134 7.00 4.93 6.62
CA LEU A 134 6.62 5.69 5.43
C LEU A 134 5.17 6.20 5.52
N CYS A 135 4.24 5.32 5.88
CA CYS A 135 2.82 5.63 6.02
C CYS A 135 2.60 6.74 7.06
N GLN A 136 3.28 6.64 8.19
CA GLN A 136 3.23 7.63 9.24
C GLN A 136 3.82 8.97 8.83
N GLU A 137 4.99 8.98 8.18
CA GLU A 137 5.61 10.20 7.71
C GLU A 137 4.72 10.94 6.70
N LEU A 138 4.10 10.20 5.78
CA LEU A 138 3.15 10.77 4.81
C LEU A 138 1.86 11.30 5.45
N LYS A 139 1.42 10.72 6.58
CA LYS A 139 0.29 11.24 7.35
C LYS A 139 0.63 12.55 8.05
N SER A 140 1.82 12.65 8.63
CA SER A 140 2.24 13.81 9.42
C SER A 140 2.74 14.97 8.54
N ALA A 141 3.36 14.67 7.40
CA ALA A 141 3.94 15.65 6.50
C ALA A 141 3.67 15.25 5.03
N PRO A 142 2.57 15.73 4.40
CA PRO A 142 2.25 15.40 3.01
C PRO A 142 3.34 15.82 2.00
N SER A 143 4.15 16.84 2.33
CA SER A 143 5.30 17.28 1.54
C SER A 143 6.48 16.30 1.56
N ALA A 144 6.44 15.28 2.44
CA ALA A 144 7.46 14.24 2.49
C ALA A 144 7.55 13.42 1.21
N GLU A 145 6.57 13.52 0.29
CA GLU A 145 6.62 12.90 -1.04
C GLU A 145 7.79 13.37 -1.91
N ASN A 146 8.42 14.50 -1.56
CA ASN A 146 9.66 14.98 -2.18
C ASN A 146 10.89 14.16 -1.76
N VAL A 147 10.71 12.90 -1.33
CA VAL A 147 11.78 11.99 -0.89
C VAL A 147 12.92 11.90 -1.91
N PHE A 148 12.56 11.93 -3.20
CA PHE A 148 13.47 11.79 -4.32
C PHE A 148 13.84 13.14 -4.96
N SER A 149 13.73 14.26 -4.25
CA SER A 149 14.02 15.60 -4.81
C SER A 149 15.42 15.73 -5.43
N LEU A 150 16.35 14.87 -5.02
CA LEU A 150 17.72 14.84 -5.54
C LEU A 150 17.88 13.89 -6.76
N SER A 151 16.89 13.06 -7.09
CA SER A 151 16.89 12.18 -8.26
C SER A 151 15.62 12.34 -9.11
N PRO A 152 15.72 13.02 -10.27
CA PRO A 152 14.63 13.13 -11.22
C PRO A 152 14.13 11.77 -11.71
N LYS A 153 15.05 10.82 -11.95
CA LYS A 153 14.72 9.44 -12.40
C LYS A 153 13.82 8.71 -11.40
N MET A 154 14.15 8.77 -10.11
CA MET A 154 13.38 8.09 -9.06
C MET A 154 12.05 8.78 -8.80
N THR A 155 12.02 10.11 -8.90
CA THR A 155 10.78 10.88 -8.86
C THR A 155 9.85 10.49 -10.01
N GLN A 156 10.38 10.42 -11.23
CA GLN A 156 9.62 10.00 -12.41
C GLN A 156 9.08 8.59 -12.24
N PHE A 157 9.94 7.64 -11.82
CA PHE A 157 9.52 6.26 -11.59
C PHE A 157 8.41 6.14 -10.54
N TYR A 158 8.49 6.92 -9.46
CA TYR A 158 7.41 7.00 -8.48
C TYR A 158 6.10 7.54 -9.06
N GLN A 159 6.17 8.62 -9.84
CA GLN A 159 4.99 9.18 -10.49
C GLN A 159 4.39 8.20 -11.49
N ASP A 160 5.21 7.50 -12.26
CA ASP A 160 4.77 6.49 -13.22
C ASP A 160 4.03 5.36 -12.51
N LEU A 161 4.58 4.81 -11.42
CA LEU A 161 3.90 3.77 -10.63
C LEU A 161 2.60 4.28 -10.01
N LEU A 162 2.59 5.50 -9.47
CA LEU A 162 1.39 6.09 -8.87
C LEU A 162 0.30 6.32 -9.93
N ASN A 163 0.68 6.80 -11.11
CA ASN A 163 -0.22 7.00 -12.24
C ASN A 163 -0.75 5.67 -12.78
N THR A 164 0.11 4.66 -12.93
CA THR A 164 -0.28 3.28 -13.27
C THR A 164 -1.38 2.78 -12.35
N VAL A 165 -1.22 2.89 -11.03
CA VAL A 165 -2.27 2.45 -10.09
C VAL A 165 -3.52 3.32 -10.19
N LYS A 166 -3.39 4.64 -10.32
CA LYS A 166 -4.53 5.56 -10.48
C LYS A 166 -5.35 5.27 -11.73
N LEU A 167 -4.72 4.90 -12.85
CA LEU A 167 -5.42 4.52 -14.08
C LEU A 167 -6.28 3.26 -13.91
N THR A 168 -6.01 2.46 -12.89
CA THR A 168 -6.79 1.24 -12.60
C THR A 168 -7.98 1.47 -11.69
N VAL A 169 -8.14 2.67 -11.11
CA VAL A 169 -9.25 3.02 -10.22
C VAL A 169 -10.07 4.19 -10.79
N PRO A 170 -11.34 4.36 -10.39
CA PRO A 170 -12.12 5.55 -10.74
C PRO A 170 -11.41 6.86 -10.32
N PRO A 171 -11.55 7.96 -11.07
CA PRO A 171 -10.86 9.22 -10.77
C PRO A 171 -11.24 9.81 -9.40
N ASP A 172 -12.46 9.57 -8.94
CA ASP A 172 -12.98 9.99 -7.63
C ASP A 172 -12.57 9.06 -6.47
N PHE A 173 -11.80 7.98 -6.73
CA PHE A 173 -11.50 6.95 -5.74
C PHE A 173 -10.78 7.48 -4.50
N PHE A 174 -9.83 8.40 -4.70
CA PHE A 174 -9.09 9.04 -3.61
C PHE A 174 -9.63 10.41 -3.21
N GLU A 175 -10.69 10.88 -3.87
CA GLU A 175 -11.32 12.14 -3.53
C GLU A 175 -12.14 11.99 -2.25
N LYS A 176 -11.89 12.89 -1.29
CA LYS A 176 -12.81 13.04 -0.17
C LYS A 176 -14.07 13.70 -0.72
N LYS A 177 -15.18 12.96 -0.83
CA LYS A 177 -16.50 13.57 -1.08
C LYS A 177 -16.70 14.70 -0.07
N ILE A 178 -16.67 15.93 -0.56
CA ILE A 178 -17.12 17.09 0.21
C ILE A 178 -18.59 16.83 0.48
N LYS A 179 -18.92 16.48 1.73
CA LYS A 179 -20.31 16.53 2.18
C LYS A 179 -20.68 18.01 2.21
N THR A 180 -21.23 18.53 1.11
CA THR A 180 -22.02 19.75 1.15
C THR A 180 -23.18 19.48 2.10
N LYS A 181 -23.12 20.07 3.30
CA LYS A 181 -24.28 20.21 4.17
C LYS A 181 -25.26 21.14 3.44
N SER A 182 -26.24 20.58 2.75
CA SER A 182 -27.46 21.33 2.48
C SER A 182 -28.38 21.17 3.69
N GLU A 183 -28.49 22.26 4.45
CA GLU A 183 -29.60 22.48 5.36
C GLU A 183 -30.90 22.59 4.57
N SER A 184 -31.92 21.83 4.97
CA SER A 184 -33.30 22.26 4.84
C SER A 184 -34.13 21.67 5.97
N CYS A 185 -34.99 22.50 6.53
CA CYS A 185 -35.50 22.46 7.88
C CYS A 185 -37.02 22.20 7.90
N LYS A 186 -37.53 21.73 9.06
CA LYS A 186 -38.94 21.62 9.54
C LYS A 186 -39.61 20.25 9.27
N LYS A 187 -40.26 19.54 10.22
CA LYS A 187 -40.88 19.91 11.50
C LYS A 187 -41.16 18.65 12.38
N LYS A 188 -40.80 18.73 13.67
CA LYS A 188 -41.35 18.13 14.93
C LYS A 188 -42.23 16.85 14.90
N LYS A 189 -41.88 15.86 15.75
CA LYS A 189 -42.68 15.44 16.93
C LYS A 189 -41.85 14.56 17.88
N ALA A 190 -42.14 14.68 19.19
CA ALA A 190 -41.34 14.23 20.32
C ALA A 190 -41.85 12.93 20.97
N CYS A 191 -40.95 12.31 21.75
CA CYS A 191 -41.12 11.28 22.80
C CYS A 191 -41.50 9.87 22.30
N SER A 192 -40.87 8.77 22.72
CA SER A 192 -40.60 8.37 24.11
C SER A 192 -39.48 7.32 24.27
N LYS A 193 -38.89 7.34 25.47
CA LYS A 193 -37.88 6.43 26.05
C LYS A 193 -38.24 4.94 25.90
N THR A 194 -37.26 4.07 25.63
CA THR A 194 -37.03 2.84 26.42
C THR A 194 -35.59 2.34 26.28
N LYS A 195 -34.95 2.04 27.42
CA LYS A 195 -33.66 1.36 27.54
C LYS A 195 -33.82 -0.12 27.20
N ALA A 196 -32.85 -0.71 26.49
CA ALA A 196 -32.51 -2.12 26.66
C ALA A 196 -31.03 -2.36 26.34
N LYS A 197 -30.30 -2.75 27.39
CA LYS A 197 -28.93 -3.26 27.39
C LYS A 197 -28.98 -4.74 27.04
N ARG A 198 -28.29 -5.20 25.98
CA ARG A 198 -27.76 -6.57 25.94
C ARG A 198 -26.59 -6.70 24.97
N THR A 199 -25.47 -7.02 25.59
CA THR A 199 -24.26 -7.60 25.03
C THR A 199 -24.56 -8.77 24.10
N ASN A 200 -23.89 -8.84 22.94
CA ASN A 200 -23.47 -10.13 22.44
C ASN A 200 -22.05 -10.06 21.85
N ARG A 201 -21.16 -10.82 22.48
CA ARG A 201 -19.82 -11.16 22.01
C ARG A 201 -19.99 -12.27 20.97
N GLY A 202 -19.37 -12.13 19.81
CA GLY A 202 -19.23 -13.25 18.89
C GLY A 202 -18.81 -12.81 17.51
N GLY A 203 -17.52 -12.90 17.22
CA GLY A 203 -17.05 -12.64 15.86
C GLY A 203 -15.57 -12.31 15.66
N ILE A 204 -14.67 -12.61 16.61
CA ILE A 204 -13.22 -12.48 16.38
C ILE A 204 -12.55 -13.82 16.71
N LYS A 205 -12.82 -14.84 15.90
CA LYS A 205 -12.04 -16.07 15.86
C LYS A 205 -11.95 -16.58 14.41
N LYS A 206 -11.28 -15.84 13.54
CA LYS A 206 -10.77 -16.43 12.28
C LYS A 206 -9.43 -15.89 11.76
N CYS A 207 -8.95 -14.74 12.25
CA CYS A 207 -7.61 -14.25 11.86
C CYS A 207 -6.44 -14.83 12.66
N LYS A 208 -6.68 -15.58 13.76
CA LYS A 208 -5.59 -16.10 14.61
C LYS A 208 -5.01 -17.46 14.20
N LEU A 209 -5.59 -18.15 13.21
CA LEU A 209 -5.12 -19.50 12.83
C LEU A 209 -4.26 -19.56 11.55
N LEU A 210 -4.21 -18.52 10.73
CA LEU A 210 -3.39 -18.53 9.51
C LEU A 210 -1.96 -17.97 9.72
N SER A 211 -1.74 -17.19 10.79
CA SER A 211 -0.42 -16.62 11.08
C SER A 211 0.57 -17.60 11.73
N LYS A 212 0.10 -18.74 12.26
CA LYS A 212 0.96 -19.69 13.01
C LYS A 212 1.58 -20.79 12.16
N ARG A 213 1.23 -20.93 10.87
CA ARG A 213 1.66 -22.09 10.07
C ARG A 213 2.83 -21.82 9.12
N ASN A 214 3.14 -20.56 8.78
CA ASN A 214 4.14 -20.25 7.74
C ASN A 214 5.24 -19.23 8.17
N GLY A 215 5.74 -19.29 9.41
CA GLY A 215 7.07 -18.73 9.73
C GLY A 215 7.29 -17.24 9.45
N ILE A 216 6.27 -16.39 9.51
CA ILE A 216 6.43 -14.93 9.46
C ILE A 216 6.54 -14.45 10.90
N LEU A 217 7.76 -14.40 11.44
CA LEU A 217 8.04 -13.64 12.65
C LEU A 217 7.84 -12.16 12.32
N CYS A 218 6.74 -11.59 12.81
CA CYS A 218 6.67 -10.16 13.08
C CYS A 218 7.58 -9.90 14.30
N HIS A 219 8.76 -9.33 14.06
CA HIS A 219 9.56 -8.62 15.06
C HIS A 219 9.46 -7.12 14.81
#